data_AF-A0A936DSI6-F1
#
_entry.id   AF-A0A936DSI6-F1
#
_cell.length_a   1.000
_cell.length_b   1.000
_cell.length_c   1.000
_cell.angle_alpha   90.00
_cell.angle_beta   90.00
_cell.angle_gamma   90.00
#
_symmetry.space_group_name_H-M   'P 1'
#
loop_
_entity.id
_entity.type
_entity.pdbx_description
1 polymer ?
#
loop_
_entity_poly.entity_id
_entity_poly.type
_entity_poly.pdbx_seq_one_letter_code
_entity_poly.pdbx_strand_id
1 'polypeptide(L)'
;MGLLLSISNVHAVSRDVEMLHDIHSIGNYLDDGSTIGISKNLWTDWSLHGYFIRYKNISLDTSSIIKTQYFLTNLMDPGNELNSHLEPILQATQKYQFYEVCNIK
;
A
#
# COMPACT_ATOMS: atom_id res chain seq x y z
N MET A 1 -43.38 -7.03 0.93
CA MET A 1 -42.18 -6.78 0.09
C MET A 1 -41.58 -5.44 0.51
N GLY A 2 -40.63 -5.43 1.43
CA GLY A 2 -39.95 -4.22 1.88
C GLY A 2 -38.48 -4.31 1.47
N LEU A 3 -38.07 -3.49 0.50
CA LEU A 3 -36.67 -3.41 0.09
C LEU A 3 -35.98 -2.42 1.05
N LEU A 4 -35.31 -2.95 2.08
CA LEU A 4 -34.43 -2.15 2.92
C LEU A 4 -33.15 -1.88 2.12
N LEU A 5 -33.03 -0.69 1.55
CA LEU A 5 -31.80 -0.23 0.90
C LEU A 5 -30.78 0.13 2.00
N SER A 6 -29.82 -0.75 2.22
CA SER A 6 -28.68 -0.52 3.10
C SER A 6 -27.84 0.65 2.57
N ILE A 7 -27.97 1.83 3.18
CA ILE A 7 -27.20 3.06 2.89
C ILE A 7 -25.75 3.03 3.45
N SER A 8 -25.21 1.86 3.76
CA SER A 8 -23.96 1.70 4.52
C SER A 8 -22.67 1.80 3.70
N ASN A 9 -22.73 2.11 2.40
CA ASN A 9 -21.56 2.00 1.51
C ASN A 9 -20.88 3.33 1.16
N VAL A 10 -21.42 4.50 1.55
CA VAL A 10 -20.79 5.80 1.24
C VAL A 10 -19.35 5.90 1.74
N HIS A 11 -19.06 5.34 2.93
CA HIS A 11 -17.71 5.31 3.48
C HIS A 11 -16.81 4.24 2.84
N ALA A 12 -17.37 3.16 2.30
CA ALA A 12 -16.58 2.15 1.59
C ALA A 12 -16.12 2.67 0.23
N VAL A 13 -17.03 3.29 -0.52
CA VAL A 13 -16.72 3.88 -1.83
C VAL A 13 -15.63 4.95 -1.73
N SER A 14 -15.67 5.83 -0.73
CA SER A 14 -14.61 6.84 -0.53
C SER A 14 -13.26 6.20 -0.22
N ARG A 15 -13.22 5.20 0.67
CA ARG A 15 -11.97 4.51 1.06
C ARG A 15 -11.30 3.80 -0.11
N ASP A 16 -12.09 3.20 -1.00
CA ASP A 16 -11.57 2.56 -2.21
C ASP A 16 -10.98 3.59 -3.19
N VAL A 17 -11.59 4.78 -3.31
CA VAL A 17 -11.06 5.86 -4.16
C VAL A 17 -9.69 6.33 -3.68
N GLU A 18 -9.52 6.56 -2.38
CA GLU A 18 -8.24 6.98 -1.78
C GLU A 18 -7.17 5.88 -1.96
N MET A 19 -7.52 4.62 -1.73
CA MET A 19 -6.62 3.48 -1.90
C MET A 19 -6.20 3.32 -3.38
N LEU A 20 -7.13 3.40 -4.32
CA LEU A 20 -6.82 3.30 -5.75
C LEU A 20 -5.93 4.46 -6.20
N HIS A 21 -6.19 5.67 -5.73
CA HIS A 21 -5.36 6.83 -6.02
C HIS A 21 -3.90 6.60 -5.60
N ASP A 22 -3.69 6.10 -4.38
CA ASP A 22 -2.35 5.80 -3.86
C ASP A 22 -1.69 4.66 -4.66
N ILE A 23 -2.42 3.58 -4.97
CA ILE A 23 -1.91 2.45 -5.77
C ILE A 23 -1.50 2.90 -7.18
N HIS A 24 -2.29 3.77 -7.81
CA HIS A 24 -1.94 4.31 -9.12
C HIS A 24 -0.69 5.17 -9.06
N SER A 25 -0.54 6.00 -8.02
CA SER A 25 0.63 6.86 -7.81
C SER A 25 1.90 6.03 -7.55
N ILE A 26 1.83 5.07 -6.62
CA ILE A 26 2.95 4.21 -6.25
C ILE A 26 3.33 3.28 -7.40
N GLY A 27 2.35 2.63 -8.02
CA GLY A 27 2.60 1.71 -9.12
C GLY A 27 3.00 2.38 -10.44
N ASN A 28 3.04 3.71 -10.54
CA ASN A 28 3.69 4.40 -11.65
C ASN A 28 5.21 4.55 -11.43
N TYR A 29 5.67 4.37 -10.18
CA TYR A 29 7.08 4.43 -9.80
C TYR A 29 7.76 3.06 -9.85
N LEU A 30 6.98 1.99 -9.80
CA LEU A 30 7.44 0.62 -9.72
C LEU A 30 7.41 -0.06 -11.09
N ASP A 31 8.40 -0.91 -11.33
CA ASP A 31 8.42 -1.77 -12.51
C ASP A 31 7.34 -2.86 -12.42
N ASP A 32 6.80 -3.24 -13.58
CA ASP A 32 5.83 -4.33 -13.70
C ASP A 32 6.46 -5.66 -13.25
N GLY A 33 5.72 -6.45 -12.44
CA GLY A 33 6.23 -7.70 -11.88
C GLY A 33 7.18 -7.54 -10.68
N SER A 34 7.37 -6.32 -10.17
CA SER A 34 8.17 -6.08 -8.96
C SER A 34 7.47 -6.58 -7.68
N THR A 35 8.27 -6.81 -6.64
CA THR A 35 7.79 -7.13 -5.30
C THR A 35 8.23 -6.06 -4.32
N ILE A 36 7.28 -5.48 -3.59
CA ILE A 36 7.56 -4.48 -2.55
C ILE A 36 7.27 -5.05 -1.16
N GLY A 37 8.05 -4.58 -0.20
CA GLY A 37 7.82 -4.88 1.19
C GLY A 37 6.61 -4.10 1.71
N ILE A 38 5.80 -4.71 2.56
CA ILE A 38 4.70 -4.04 3.23
C ILE A 38 4.78 -4.28 4.73
N SER A 39 4.28 -3.32 5.51
CA SER A 39 4.16 -3.50 6.94
C SER A 39 3.17 -4.60 7.30
N LYS A 40 3.41 -5.31 8.42
CA LYS A 40 2.55 -6.44 8.82
C LYS A 40 1.08 -6.08 9.02
N ASN A 41 0.79 -4.84 9.41
CA ASN A 41 -0.59 -4.34 9.56
C ASN A 41 -1.33 -4.25 8.21
N LEU A 42 -0.62 -4.11 7.09
CA LEU A 42 -1.19 -4.10 5.75
C LEU A 42 -1.36 -5.50 5.15
N TRP A 43 -0.72 -6.52 5.74
CA TRP A 43 -0.81 -7.89 5.24
C TRP A 43 -2.23 -8.43 5.22
N THR A 44 -3.06 -8.02 6.19
CA THR A 44 -4.44 -8.46 6.32
C THR A 44 -5.42 -7.69 5.40
N ASP A 45 -4.96 -6.64 4.71
CA ASP A 45 -5.76 -5.85 3.78
C ASP A 45 -5.80 -6.50 2.39
N TRP A 46 -6.67 -7.50 2.20
CA TRP A 46 -6.80 -8.22 0.93
C TRP A 46 -7.21 -7.34 -0.26
N SER A 47 -7.88 -6.21 0.00
CA SER A 47 -8.22 -5.25 -1.06
C SER A 47 -6.95 -4.62 -1.62
N LEU A 48 -5.99 -4.27 -0.75
CA LEU A 48 -4.68 -3.75 -1.14
C LEU A 48 -3.95 -4.73 -2.07
N HIS A 49 -3.82 -5.99 -1.65
CA HIS A 49 -3.22 -7.06 -2.45
C HIS A 49 -3.91 -7.21 -3.82
N GLY A 50 -5.24 -7.27 -3.80
CA GLY A 50 -6.03 -7.43 -5.00
C GLY A 50 -5.87 -6.28 -5.98
N TYR A 51 -5.83 -5.04 -5.51
CA TYR A 51 -5.69 -3.88 -6.36
C TYR A 51 -4.27 -3.71 -6.92
N PHE A 52 -3.22 -4.00 -6.14
CA PHE A 52 -1.85 -3.98 -6.66
C PHE A 52 -1.65 -5.01 -7.77
N ILE A 53 -2.14 -6.24 -7.60
CA ILE A 53 -2.07 -7.26 -8.65
C ILE A 53 -2.94 -6.86 -9.85
N ARG A 54 -4.18 -6.42 -9.62
CA ARG A 54 -5.14 -6.13 -10.70
C ARG A 54 -4.73 -4.95 -11.58
N TYR A 55 -4.19 -3.89 -11.00
CA TYR A 55 -3.93 -2.64 -11.71
C TYR A 55 -2.47 -2.40 -12.04
N LYS A 56 -1.54 -3.06 -11.33
CA LYS A 56 -0.11 -2.75 -11.42
C LYS A 56 0.81 -3.97 -11.53
N ASN A 57 0.28 -5.20 -11.46
CA ASN A 57 1.07 -6.44 -11.47
C ASN A 57 2.24 -6.42 -10.46
N ILE A 58 2.00 -5.88 -9.27
CA ILE A 58 2.99 -5.79 -8.19
C ILE A 58 2.63 -6.78 -7.09
N SER A 59 3.63 -7.50 -6.61
CA SER A 59 3.49 -8.41 -5.47
C SER A 59 3.82 -7.69 -4.17
N LEU A 60 3.08 -8.01 -3.11
CA LEU A 60 3.32 -7.49 -1.77
C LEU A 60 3.91 -8.59 -0.90
N ASP A 61 4.94 -8.26 -0.13
CA ASP A 61 5.62 -9.22 0.73
C ASP A 61 5.90 -8.63 2.12
N THR A 62 5.82 -9.48 3.15
CA THR A 62 6.16 -9.09 4.53
C THR A 62 7.51 -9.63 4.98
N SER A 63 8.18 -10.40 4.14
CA SER A 63 9.38 -11.15 4.49
C SER A 63 10.64 -10.28 4.44
N SER A 64 10.79 -9.47 5.49
CA SER A 64 11.95 -8.65 5.80
C SER A 64 12.22 -7.52 4.80
N ILE A 65 11.96 -6.30 5.27
CA ILE A 65 12.15 -4.99 4.61
C ILE A 65 13.49 -4.88 3.86
N ILE A 66 14.53 -5.50 4.41
CA ILE A 66 15.91 -5.42 3.93
C ILE A 66 16.10 -6.16 2.59
N LYS A 67 15.19 -7.07 2.23
CA LYS A 67 15.26 -7.84 0.97
C LYS A 67 14.58 -7.14 -0.20
N THR A 68 13.73 -6.16 0.08
CA THR A 68 12.94 -5.44 -0.92
C THR A 68 13.53 -4.06 -1.16
N GLN A 69 13.46 -3.55 -2.39
CA GLN A 69 13.96 -2.20 -2.72
C GLN A 69 13.03 -1.10 -2.19
N TYR A 70 11.73 -1.42 -2.05
CA TYR A 70 10.70 -0.47 -1.66
C TYR A 70 9.88 -1.03 -0.51
N PHE A 71 9.36 -0.13 0.33
CA PHE A 71 8.55 -0.46 1.48
C PHE A 71 7.30 0.43 1.56
N LEU A 72 6.16 -0.16 1.89
CA LEU A 72 4.87 0.52 2.02
C LEU A 72 4.32 0.36 3.44
N THR A 73 3.91 1.46 4.05
CA THR A 73 3.21 1.45 5.34
C THR A 73 1.93 2.26 5.29
N ASN A 74 1.13 2.15 6.35
CA ASN A 74 0.06 3.10 6.59
C ASN A 74 0.65 4.45 7.01
N LEU A 75 0.06 5.55 6.55
CA LEU A 75 0.49 6.91 6.91
C LEU A 75 0.27 7.22 8.40
N MET A 76 -0.82 6.73 8.99
CA MET A 76 -1.17 6.97 10.39
C MET A 76 -0.52 5.97 11.35
N ASP A 77 -0.23 4.77 10.88
CA ASP A 77 0.39 3.71 11.65
C ASP A 77 1.49 3.01 10.84
N PRO A 78 2.71 3.59 10.81
CA PRO A 78 3.84 2.98 10.12
C PRO A 78 4.31 1.66 10.76
N GLY A 79 3.79 1.31 11.95
CA GLY A 79 4.26 0.20 12.76
C GLY A 79 5.68 0.40 13.28
N ASN A 80 6.16 -0.58 14.05
CA ASN A 80 7.53 -0.59 14.59
C ASN A 80 8.58 -1.01 13.55
N GLU A 81 8.19 -1.05 12.27
CA GLU A 81 8.98 -1.56 11.16
C GLU A 81 9.78 -0.45 10.46
N LEU A 82 9.64 0.79 10.94
CA LEU A 82 10.40 1.94 10.47
C LEU A 82 11.85 1.87 10.98
N ASN A 83 12.77 1.36 10.15
CA ASN A 83 14.21 1.36 10.42
C ASN A 83 14.85 2.66 9.91
N SER A 84 15.98 3.05 10.49
CA SER A 84 16.76 4.26 10.11
C SER A 84 17.29 4.27 8.66
N HIS A 85 17.02 3.25 7.86
CA HIS A 85 17.48 3.10 6.48
C HIS A 85 16.35 3.31 5.45
N LEU A 86 15.18 3.77 5.90
CA LEU A 86 14.03 4.07 5.04
C LEU A 86 13.98 5.56 4.75
N GLU A 87 14.03 5.91 3.47
CA GLU A 87 13.84 7.30 3.03
C GLU A 87 12.42 7.46 2.46
N PRO A 88 11.60 8.37 3.03
CA PRO A 88 10.24 8.57 2.53
C PRO A 88 10.28 9.22 1.16
N ILE A 89 9.58 8.62 0.20
CA ILE A 89 9.39 9.22 -1.11
C ILE A 89 8.23 10.21 -1.01
N LEU A 90 8.48 11.46 -1.37
CA LEU A 90 7.46 12.52 -1.40
C LEU A 90 6.47 12.25 -2.54
N GLN A 91 5.42 11.47 -2.27
CA GLN A 91 4.29 11.27 -3.17
C GLN A 91 3.02 11.89 -2.58
N ALA A 92 2.11 12.31 -3.45
CA ALA A 92 0.78 12.79 -3.05
C ALA A 92 -0.13 11.61 -2.68
N THR A 93 0.26 10.85 -1.66
CA THR A 93 -0.53 9.74 -1.13
C THR A 93 -1.42 10.23 0.01
N GLN A 94 -2.60 9.61 0.16
CA GLN A 94 -3.61 10.03 1.14
C GLN A 94 -3.68 9.09 2.33
N LYS A 95 -3.43 7.80 2.12
CA LYS A 95 -3.60 6.73 3.11
C LYS A 95 -2.32 5.96 3.40
N TYR A 96 -1.46 5.79 2.40
CA TYR A 96 -0.22 5.04 2.52
C TYR A 96 1.01 5.94 2.44
N GLN A 97 2.10 5.51 3.04
CA GLN A 97 3.41 6.15 2.89
C GLN A 97 4.36 5.16 2.22
N PHE A 98 5.04 5.63 1.18
CA PHE A 98 5.98 4.84 0.40
C PHE A 98 7.41 5.25 0.74
N TYR A 99 8.28 4.25 0.88
CA TYR A 99 9.66 4.41 1.29
C TYR A 99 10.60 3.65 0.34
N GLU A 100 11.77 4.23 0.12
CA GLU A 100 12.90 3.55 -0.51
C GLU A 100 13.79 2.94 0.57
N VAL A 101 14.19 1.69 0.38
CA VAL A 101 15.10 0.99 1.29
C VAL A 101 16.53 1.29 0.84
N CYS A 102 17.26 2.09 1.62
CA CYS A 102 18.65 2.39 1.36
C CYS A 102 19.51 1.15 1.68
N ASN A 103 19.82 0.37 0.65
CA ASN A 103 20.71 -0.78 0.79
C ASN A 103 22.16 -0.30 0.90
N ILE A 104 22.73 -0.45 2.10
CA ILE A 104 24.18 -0.30 2.30
C ILE A 104 24.83 -1.47 1.57
N LYS A 105 25.37 -1.20 0.37
CA LYS A 105 26.22 -2.15 -0.37
C LYS A 105 27.51 -2.46 0.38
#